data_AF-A0A1W9GBA5-F1
#
_entry.id   AF-A0A1W9GBA5-F1
#
_cell.length_a   1.000
_cell.length_b   1.000
_cell.length_c   1.000
_cell.angle_alpha   90.00
_cell.angle_beta   90.00
_cell.angle_gamma   90.00
#
_symmetry.space_group_name_H-M   'P 1'
#
loop_
_entity.id
_entity.type
_entity.pdbx_description
1 polymer ?
#
loop_
_entity_poly.entity_id
_entity_poly.type
_entity_poly.pdbx_seq_one_letter_code
_entity_poly.pdbx_strand_id
1 'polypeptide(L)'
;MMKPTTVFRSLILVVPLVGMFTLLIAVGQHVSAGGRLVSFEAPEQSSSQQKQNRVARMTEREQEAFDKFVAHEARFKDHYRSHFSTSHYDYNQYRPAYQHGFELALDPRYRKPDWNGVEPQVRGTWNESTMGLWNQYKDAVRYGWEQGMALEGK
;
A
#
# COMPACT_ATOMS: atom_id res chain seq x y z
N MET A 1 -13.42 14.02 44.68
CA MET A 1 -12.07 13.51 44.37
C MET A 1 -11.88 13.61 42.86
N MET A 2 -11.22 14.67 42.37
CA MET A 2 -11.22 15.03 40.95
C MET A 2 -9.90 15.71 40.53
N LYS A 3 -9.26 15.13 39.49
CA LYS A 3 -8.37 15.66 38.40
C LYS A 3 -6.97 16.23 38.79
N PRO A 4 -5.91 16.02 37.95
CA PRO A 4 -5.79 16.66 36.62
C PRO A 4 -5.14 15.88 35.44
N THR A 5 -5.58 16.28 34.23
CA THR A 5 -4.91 16.54 32.91
C THR A 5 -3.51 16.02 32.51
N THR A 6 -3.45 15.55 31.25
CA THR A 6 -2.53 15.89 30.14
C THR A 6 -1.13 16.43 30.48
N VAL A 7 -0.04 15.79 29.98
CA VAL A 7 1.01 16.45 29.15
C VAL A 7 1.85 15.41 28.39
N PHE A 8 2.12 15.72 27.12
CA PHE A 8 3.17 15.23 26.24
C PHE A 8 4.49 14.82 26.94
N ARG A 9 5.03 13.65 26.57
CA ARG A 9 6.41 13.26 26.87
C ARG A 9 7.34 13.67 25.72
N SER A 10 7.65 14.97 25.65
CA SER A 10 8.74 15.51 24.85
C SER A 10 10.09 15.21 25.52
N LEU A 11 11.11 14.81 24.75
CA LEU A 11 12.43 15.47 24.85
C LEU A 11 13.32 15.13 23.63
N ILE A 12 13.34 16.08 22.71
CA ILE A 12 14.41 16.34 21.74
C ILE A 12 15.67 16.68 22.53
N LEU A 13 16.78 15.98 22.28
CA LEU A 13 18.07 16.32 22.86
C LEU A 13 18.84 17.22 21.86
N VAL A 14 18.71 18.53 22.06
CA VAL A 14 19.62 19.56 21.55
C VAL A 14 20.77 19.68 22.54
N VAL A 15 22.02 19.59 22.07
CA VAL A 15 23.16 20.21 22.74
C VAL A 15 23.83 21.18 21.73
N PRO A 16 23.96 22.48 22.07
CA PRO A 16 24.37 23.56 21.16
C PRO A 16 25.84 23.96 21.36
N LEU A 17 26.44 24.64 20.37
CA LEU A 17 27.46 25.71 20.58
C LEU A 17 27.66 26.48 19.25
N VAL A 18 27.07 27.69 19.14
CA VAL A 18 27.74 29.01 19.01
C VAL A 18 28.74 29.10 17.84
N GLY A 19 28.72 30.06 16.91
CA GLY A 19 28.04 31.34 16.83
C GLY A 19 27.90 31.76 15.35
N MET A 20 26.93 32.61 15.04
CA MET A 20 27.14 34.06 14.92
C MET A 20 27.62 34.46 13.52
N PHE A 21 26.68 35.05 12.78
CA PHE A 21 26.88 36.20 11.89
C PHE A 21 28.28 36.38 11.29
N THR A 22 28.45 36.09 10.00
CA THR A 22 28.81 37.14 9.04
C THR A 22 28.56 36.68 7.61
N LEU A 23 27.52 37.27 7.01
CA LEU A 23 27.57 37.62 5.59
C LEU A 23 28.78 38.54 5.42
N LEU A 24 29.82 38.07 4.72
CA LEU A 24 30.88 38.96 4.25
C LEU A 24 31.28 38.56 2.83
N ILE A 25 31.02 39.50 1.95
CA ILE A 25 31.44 39.55 0.55
C ILE A 25 32.96 39.42 0.49
N ALA A 26 33.45 38.44 -0.26
CA ALA A 26 34.78 38.52 -0.88
C ALA A 26 34.58 38.57 -2.40
N VAL A 27 34.39 39.80 -2.89
CA VAL A 27 34.72 40.20 -4.25
C VAL A 27 36.20 39.93 -4.48
N GLY A 28 36.56 39.45 -5.67
CA GLY A 28 37.84 39.81 -6.28
C GLY A 28 38.78 38.65 -6.63
N GLN A 29 38.65 38.19 -7.87
CA GLN A 29 39.74 37.85 -8.79
C GLN A 29 40.70 36.71 -8.40
N HIS A 30 40.66 35.62 -9.16
CA HIS A 30 41.80 35.24 -9.99
C HIS A 30 41.35 34.36 -11.16
N VAL A 31 41.44 34.93 -12.36
CA VAL A 31 41.51 34.20 -13.62
C VAL A 31 42.80 33.38 -13.61
N SER A 32 42.75 32.09 -13.95
CA SER A 32 43.48 31.55 -15.11
C SER A 32 43.31 30.04 -15.30
N ALA A 33 43.16 29.67 -16.57
CA ALA A 33 43.61 28.44 -17.21
C ALA A 33 42.92 27.10 -16.92
N GLY A 34 42.27 26.60 -17.98
CA GLY A 34 42.66 25.29 -18.53
C GLY A 34 41.74 24.12 -18.21
N GLY A 35 41.17 23.55 -19.26
CA GLY A 35 40.62 22.19 -19.24
C GLY A 35 39.12 22.14 -19.05
N ARG A 36 38.39 22.05 -20.15
CA ARG A 36 37.00 21.60 -20.20
C ARG A 36 36.94 20.17 -19.66
N LEU A 37 36.77 20.01 -18.36
CA LEU A 37 36.29 18.78 -17.76
C LEU A 37 34.78 18.76 -18.01
N VAL A 38 34.38 17.93 -18.97
CA VAL A 38 32.98 17.52 -19.07
C VAL A 38 32.72 16.69 -17.81
N SER A 39 32.26 17.33 -16.75
CA SER A 39 31.71 16.61 -15.60
C SER A 39 30.49 15.86 -16.11
N PHE A 40 30.66 14.56 -16.34
CA PHE A 40 29.54 13.64 -16.47
C PHE A 40 28.96 13.48 -15.05
N GLU A 41 28.18 14.47 -14.65
CA GLU A 41 27.39 14.41 -13.42
C GLU A 41 26.32 13.33 -13.63
N ALA A 42 26.60 12.13 -13.13
CA ALA A 42 25.64 11.04 -13.12
C ALA A 42 24.44 11.47 -12.24
N PRO A 43 23.19 11.34 -12.71
CA PRO A 43 22.02 11.79 -11.97
C PRO A 43 21.70 10.85 -10.79
N GLU A 44 22.39 11.04 -9.67
CA GLU A 44 22.15 10.35 -8.39
C GLU A 44 20.83 10.78 -7.70
N GLN A 45 20.12 11.77 -8.25
CA GLN A 45 18.83 12.23 -7.68
C GLN A 45 17.62 11.37 -8.08
N SER A 46 17.74 10.56 -9.14
CA SER A 46 16.63 9.76 -9.66
C SER A 46 16.22 8.63 -8.71
N SER A 47 17.18 7.96 -8.07
CA SER A 47 16.94 6.72 -7.30
C SER A 47 16.10 6.92 -6.03
N SER A 48 16.31 8.01 -5.28
CA SER A 48 15.60 8.29 -4.03
C SER A 48 14.16 8.77 -4.29
N GLN A 49 14.00 9.65 -5.28
CA GLN A 49 12.70 10.17 -5.66
C GLN A 49 11.86 9.09 -6.36
N GLN A 50 12.49 8.20 -7.13
CA GLN A 50 11.85 7.01 -7.70
C GLN A 50 11.40 6.02 -6.63
N LYS A 51 12.18 5.82 -5.56
CA LYS A 51 11.79 4.95 -4.44
C LYS A 51 10.59 5.52 -3.67
N GLN A 52 10.59 6.82 -3.38
CA GLN A 52 9.47 7.49 -2.71
C GLN A 52 8.20 7.50 -3.58
N ASN A 53 8.34 7.82 -4.87
CA ASN A 53 7.22 7.83 -5.81
C ASN A 53 6.66 6.41 -6.07
N ARG A 54 7.48 5.37 -5.92
CA ARG A 54 7.00 3.97 -5.96
C ARG A 54 6.13 3.65 -4.74
N VAL A 55 6.52 4.11 -3.55
CA VAL A 55 5.74 3.91 -2.32
C VAL A 55 4.42 4.68 -2.39
N ALA A 56 4.45 5.96 -2.75
CA ALA A 56 3.25 6.78 -2.88
C ALA A 56 2.23 6.20 -3.88
N ARG A 57 2.69 5.75 -5.06
CA ARG A 57 1.82 5.11 -6.05
C ARG A 57 1.34 3.72 -5.66
N MET A 58 2.05 3.02 -4.77
CA MET A 58 1.55 1.76 -4.21
C MET A 58 0.41 2.05 -3.23
N THR A 59 0.60 3.02 -2.34
CA THR A 59 -0.42 3.41 -1.35
C THR A 59 -1.68 3.94 -2.02
N GLU A 60 -1.58 4.74 -3.08
CA GLU A 60 -2.75 5.25 -3.81
C GLU A 60 -3.55 4.13 -4.46
N ARG A 61 -2.89 3.14 -5.10
CA ARG A 61 -3.58 2.02 -5.75
C ARG A 61 -4.22 1.07 -4.75
N GLU A 62 -3.54 0.79 -3.64
CA GLU A 62 -4.10 -0.01 -2.54
C GLU A 62 -5.31 0.70 -1.91
N GLN A 63 -5.23 2.02 -1.75
CA GLN A 63 -6.32 2.81 -1.21
C GLN A 63 -7.51 2.88 -2.17
N GLU A 64 -7.27 3.09 -3.47
CA GLU A 64 -8.33 3.02 -4.48
C GLU A 64 -8.99 1.63 -4.52
N ALA A 65 -8.20 0.56 -4.43
CA ALA A 65 -8.71 -0.81 -4.34
C ALA A 65 -9.61 -1.00 -3.11
N PHE A 66 -9.18 -0.47 -1.97
CA PHE A 66 -9.97 -0.51 -0.73
C PHE A 66 -11.27 0.30 -0.87
N ASP A 67 -11.22 1.50 -1.43
CA ASP A 67 -12.41 2.34 -1.63
C ASP A 67 -13.42 1.65 -2.57
N LYS A 68 -12.92 1.05 -3.66
CA LYS A 68 -13.75 0.23 -4.57
C LYS A 68 -14.32 -0.99 -3.86
N PHE A 69 -13.54 -1.66 -3.00
CA PHE A 69 -14.00 -2.79 -2.20
C PHE A 69 -15.14 -2.38 -1.26
N VAL A 70 -14.98 -1.28 -0.52
CA VAL A 70 -15.98 -0.75 0.41
C VAL A 70 -17.27 -0.37 -0.33
N ALA A 71 -17.15 0.24 -1.51
CA ALA A 71 -18.31 0.55 -2.36
C ALA A 71 -19.09 -0.71 -2.78
N HIS A 72 -18.43 -1.87 -2.85
CA HIS A 72 -19.04 -3.15 -3.21
C HIS A 72 -19.36 -4.04 -1.99
N GLU A 73 -19.14 -3.55 -0.76
CA GLU A 73 -19.25 -4.34 0.46
C GLU A 73 -20.66 -4.96 0.65
N ALA A 74 -21.70 -4.24 0.21
CA ALA A 74 -23.08 -4.74 0.26
C ALA A 74 -23.24 -6.08 -0.47
N ARG A 75 -22.62 -6.25 -1.65
CA ARG A 75 -22.69 -7.51 -2.41
C ARG A 75 -21.99 -8.66 -1.70
N PHE A 76 -20.86 -8.38 -1.05
CA PHE A 76 -20.14 -9.38 -0.26
C PHE A 76 -20.95 -9.82 0.96
N LYS A 77 -21.65 -8.88 1.62
CA LYS A 77 -22.56 -9.20 2.72
C LYS A 77 -23.73 -10.06 2.25
N ASP A 78 -24.33 -9.76 1.10
CA ASP A 78 -25.44 -10.54 0.54
C ASP A 78 -24.99 -11.95 0.13
N HIS A 79 -23.83 -12.08 -0.52
CA HIS A 79 -23.24 -13.38 -0.84
C HIS A 79 -22.95 -14.18 0.43
N TYR A 80 -22.36 -13.55 1.45
CA TYR A 80 -22.11 -14.18 2.74
C TYR A 80 -23.40 -14.69 3.40
N ARG A 81 -24.46 -13.88 3.43
CA ARG A 81 -25.76 -14.29 4.00
C ARG A 81 -26.38 -15.47 3.25
N SER A 82 -26.11 -15.59 1.96
CA SER A 82 -26.68 -16.65 1.12
C SER A 82 -25.89 -17.96 1.20
N HIS A 83 -24.55 -17.89 1.32
CA HIS A 83 -23.67 -19.06 1.25
C HIS A 83 -23.07 -19.50 2.59
N PHE A 84 -22.87 -18.58 3.53
CA PHE A 84 -22.11 -18.81 4.76
C PHE A 84 -22.88 -18.43 6.03
N SER A 85 -24.17 -18.09 5.93
CA SER A 85 -25.01 -17.74 7.09
C SER A 85 -25.17 -18.87 8.10
N THR A 86 -25.03 -20.11 7.66
CA THR A 86 -25.05 -21.31 8.53
C THR A 86 -23.66 -21.67 9.06
N SER A 87 -22.61 -20.96 8.64
CA SER A 87 -21.26 -21.18 9.15
C SER A 87 -21.14 -20.66 10.59
N HIS A 88 -20.15 -21.17 11.33
CA HIS A 88 -19.86 -20.71 12.69
C HIS A 88 -19.12 -19.37 12.75
N TYR A 89 -18.83 -18.74 11.60
CA TYR A 89 -18.03 -17.52 11.52
C TYR A 89 -18.87 -16.39 10.96
N ASP A 90 -18.72 -15.19 11.50
CA ASP A 90 -19.41 -14.01 11.00
C ASP A 90 -18.79 -13.44 9.72
N TYR A 91 -19.51 -12.48 9.12
CA TYR A 91 -19.02 -11.75 7.95
C TYR A 91 -17.64 -11.13 8.17
N ASN A 92 -17.33 -10.65 9.38
CA ASN A 92 -16.04 -10.01 9.67
C ASN A 92 -14.85 -10.95 9.52
N GLN A 93 -15.01 -12.24 9.81
CA GLN A 93 -14.00 -13.26 9.59
C GLN A 93 -13.82 -13.55 8.08
N TYR A 94 -14.90 -13.49 7.30
CA TYR A 94 -14.86 -13.70 5.85
C TYR A 94 -14.45 -12.45 5.05
N ARG A 95 -14.62 -11.25 5.61
CA ARG A 95 -14.28 -9.98 4.96
C ARG A 95 -12.87 -9.93 4.37
N PRO A 96 -11.79 -10.35 5.08
CA PRO A 96 -10.45 -10.38 4.49
C PRO A 96 -10.32 -11.33 3.30
N ALA A 97 -11.11 -12.40 3.22
CA ALA A 97 -11.10 -13.31 2.07
C ALA A 97 -11.68 -12.62 0.82
N TYR A 98 -12.82 -11.93 0.96
CA TYR A 98 -13.40 -11.14 -0.14
C TYR A 98 -12.46 -10.03 -0.59
N GLN A 99 -11.85 -9.31 0.36
CA GLN A 99 -10.92 -8.23 0.06
C GLN A 99 -9.70 -8.75 -0.71
N HIS A 100 -9.11 -9.85 -0.25
CA HIS A 100 -7.95 -10.44 -0.92
C HIS A 100 -8.27 -10.84 -2.36
N GLY A 101 -9.41 -11.51 -2.58
CA GLY A 101 -9.89 -11.85 -3.93
C GLY A 101 -10.09 -10.62 -4.81
N PHE A 102 -10.69 -9.56 -4.26
CA PHE A 102 -10.97 -8.33 -4.97
C PHE A 102 -9.68 -7.60 -5.38
N GLU A 103 -8.70 -7.50 -4.49
CA GLU A 103 -7.38 -6.93 -4.78
C GLU A 103 -6.66 -7.70 -5.90
N LEU A 104 -6.75 -9.03 -5.89
CA LEU A 104 -6.14 -9.86 -6.94
C LEU A 104 -6.70 -9.56 -8.33
N ALA A 105 -8.00 -9.31 -8.45
CA ALA A 105 -8.60 -8.98 -9.74
C ALA A 105 -8.11 -7.63 -10.32
N LEU A 106 -7.71 -6.69 -9.45
CA LEU A 106 -7.16 -5.41 -9.86
C LEU A 106 -5.70 -5.54 -10.33
N ASP A 107 -4.97 -6.55 -9.83
CA ASP A 107 -3.60 -6.84 -10.28
C ASP A 107 -3.62 -7.46 -11.70
N PRO A 108 -2.97 -6.81 -12.70
CA PRO A 108 -2.87 -7.33 -14.06
C PRO A 108 -2.32 -8.76 -14.16
N ARG A 109 -1.55 -9.23 -13.17
CA ARG A 109 -0.97 -10.57 -13.14
C ARG A 109 -2.02 -11.68 -12.97
N TYR A 110 -3.10 -11.39 -12.26
CA TYR A 110 -4.17 -12.35 -11.94
C TYR A 110 -5.48 -12.07 -12.69
N ARG A 111 -5.45 -11.11 -13.63
CA ARG A 111 -6.56 -10.77 -14.53
C ARG A 111 -6.68 -11.78 -15.68
N LYS A 112 -7.01 -13.02 -15.35
CA LYS A 112 -7.30 -14.07 -16.33
C LYS A 112 -8.81 -14.27 -16.48
N PRO A 113 -9.30 -14.75 -17.63
CA PRO A 113 -10.73 -15.00 -17.80
C PRO A 113 -11.23 -16.21 -17.00
N ASP A 114 -10.33 -17.11 -16.57
CA ASP A 114 -10.70 -18.37 -15.93
C ASP A 114 -10.13 -18.49 -14.51
N TRP A 115 -11.02 -18.77 -13.56
CA TRP A 115 -10.66 -18.95 -12.14
C TRP A 115 -9.76 -20.18 -11.93
N ASN A 116 -9.94 -21.27 -12.69
CA ASN A 116 -9.14 -22.49 -12.45
C ASN A 116 -7.66 -22.27 -12.75
N GLY A 117 -7.32 -21.37 -13.67
CA GLY A 117 -5.93 -20.97 -13.93
C GLY A 117 -5.33 -20.09 -12.83
N VAL A 118 -6.16 -19.30 -12.14
CA VAL A 118 -5.76 -18.32 -11.12
C VAL A 118 -5.72 -18.94 -9.72
N GLU A 119 -6.66 -19.83 -9.42
CA GLU A 119 -6.80 -20.52 -8.13
C GLU A 119 -5.48 -21.07 -7.56
N PRO A 120 -4.66 -21.84 -8.30
CA PRO A 120 -3.43 -22.39 -7.72
C PRO A 120 -2.43 -21.29 -7.35
N GLN A 121 -2.40 -20.17 -8.09
CA GLN A 121 -1.52 -19.05 -7.80
C GLN A 121 -1.99 -18.30 -6.55
N VAL A 122 -3.29 -18.08 -6.43
CA VAL A 122 -3.92 -17.40 -5.28
C VAL A 122 -3.82 -18.25 -4.02
N ARG A 123 -4.04 -19.56 -4.13
CA ARG A 123 -3.80 -20.50 -3.05
C ARG A 123 -2.36 -20.41 -2.56
N GLY A 124 -1.39 -20.23 -3.46
CA GLY A 124 0.02 -20.06 -3.13
C GLY A 124 0.34 -18.77 -2.36
N THR A 125 -0.49 -17.72 -2.50
CA THR A 125 -0.34 -16.46 -1.74
C THR A 125 -1.11 -16.44 -0.44
N TRP A 126 -1.99 -17.42 -0.21
CA TRP A 126 -2.84 -17.49 0.98
C TRP A 126 -2.06 -17.95 2.21
N ASN A 127 -2.22 -17.23 3.32
CA ASN A 127 -1.60 -17.57 4.59
C ASN A 127 -2.62 -18.18 5.56
N GLU A 128 -2.66 -19.51 5.64
CA GLU A 128 -3.64 -20.22 6.47
C GLU A 128 -3.51 -19.91 7.97
N SER A 129 -2.31 -19.60 8.44
CA SER A 129 -2.06 -19.27 9.85
C SER A 129 -2.68 -17.93 10.26
N THR A 130 -2.85 -17.00 9.31
CA THR A 130 -3.37 -15.65 9.58
C THR A 130 -4.83 -15.51 9.15
N MET A 131 -5.20 -16.14 8.03
CA MET A 131 -6.49 -15.94 7.37
C MET A 131 -7.44 -17.14 7.54
N GLY A 132 -6.93 -18.27 8.06
CA GLY A 132 -7.67 -19.52 8.24
C GLY A 132 -7.54 -20.47 7.04
N LEU A 133 -8.14 -21.66 7.17
CA LEU A 133 -7.97 -22.75 6.19
C LEU A 133 -8.46 -22.35 4.79
N TRP A 134 -7.64 -22.59 3.76
CA TRP A 134 -7.98 -22.23 2.39
C TRP A 134 -9.36 -22.74 1.96
N ASN A 135 -9.64 -24.01 2.23
CA ASN A 135 -10.90 -24.65 1.82
C ASN A 135 -12.15 -23.98 2.43
N GLN A 136 -12.02 -23.32 3.58
CA GLN A 136 -13.12 -22.62 4.24
C GLN A 136 -13.44 -21.28 3.56
N TYR A 137 -12.43 -20.63 3.00
CA TYR A 137 -12.50 -19.25 2.50
C TYR A 137 -12.40 -19.12 0.98
N LYS A 138 -11.96 -20.17 0.27
CA LYS A 138 -11.69 -20.13 -1.18
C LYS A 138 -12.86 -19.61 -2.01
N ASP A 139 -14.09 -19.95 -1.63
CA ASP A 139 -15.29 -19.53 -2.35
C ASP A 139 -15.57 -18.03 -2.15
N ALA A 140 -15.26 -17.49 -0.97
CA ALA A 140 -15.31 -16.05 -0.72
C ALA A 140 -14.20 -15.30 -1.47
N VAL A 141 -12.98 -15.86 -1.50
CA VAL A 141 -11.87 -15.30 -2.30
C VAL A 141 -12.24 -15.27 -3.78
N ARG A 142 -12.77 -16.37 -4.31
CA ARG A 142 -13.25 -16.46 -5.69
C ARG A 142 -14.29 -15.40 -5.99
N TYR A 143 -15.32 -15.27 -5.14
CA TYR A 143 -16.37 -14.28 -5.36
C TYR A 143 -15.83 -12.84 -5.32
N GLY A 144 -14.89 -12.54 -4.42
CA GLY A 144 -14.19 -11.26 -4.38
C GLY A 144 -13.49 -10.95 -5.71
N TRP A 145 -12.77 -11.93 -6.25
CA TRP A 145 -12.09 -11.83 -7.53
C TRP A 145 -13.06 -11.61 -8.70
N GLU A 146 -14.16 -12.37 -8.75
CA GLU A 146 -15.20 -12.21 -9.78
C GLU A 146 -15.81 -10.79 -9.75
N GLN A 147 -16.04 -10.22 -8.56
CA GLN A 147 -16.55 -8.85 -8.45
C GLN A 147 -15.53 -7.79 -8.92
N GLY A 148 -14.25 -7.98 -8.60
CA GLY A 148 -13.19 -7.08 -9.10
C GLY A 148 -13.02 -7.17 -10.62
N MET A 149 -13.09 -8.38 -11.19
CA MET A 149 -13.05 -8.58 -12.64
C MET A 149 -14.25 -7.94 -13.34
N ALA A 150 -15.45 -8.04 -12.74
CA ALA A 150 -16.66 -7.41 -13.25
C ALA A 150 -16.64 -5.88 -13.21
N LEU A 151 -15.75 -5.27 -12.40
CA LEU A 151 -15.55 -3.82 -12.37
C LEU A 151 -14.65 -3.33 -13.49
N GLU A 152 -13.57 -4.06 -13.77
CA GLU A 152 -12.60 -3.69 -14.83
C GLU A 152 -13.11 -3.98 -16.25
N GLY A 153 -14.14 -4.82 -16.37
CA GLY A 153 -14.77 -5.17 -17.66
C GLY A 153 -15.90 -4.25 -18.12
N LYS A 154 -16.12 -3.11 -17.45
CA LYS A 154 -17.13 -2.09 -17.80
C LYS A 154 -16.48 -0.85 -18.38
#